data_AF-G8R638-F1
#
_entry.id   AF-G8R638-F1
#
_cell.length_a   1.000
_cell.length_b   1.000
_cell.length_c   1.000
_cell.angle_alpha   90.00
_cell.angle_beta   90.00
_cell.angle_gamma   90.00
#
_symmetry.space_group_name_H-M   'P 1'
#
loop_
_entity.id
_entity.type
_entity.pdbx_description
1 polymer ?
#
loop_
_entity_poly.entity_id
_entity_poly.type
_entity_poly.pdbx_seq_one_letter_code
_entity_poly.pdbx_strand_id
1 'polypeptide(L)'
;MYIGKSACISYQNTIADEALELLPISKMEEVTVIEPSYKELIKPALLRRMSSVLKMGTYAAMNCLGGGKIDPEAIIVGTGLGCVRDTISFLNQSIINDEQTLAPTAFIQSTHNSIGGQIALLLQNYRYNMTMVQNSVSFEMALLDAQLQLEIENLHHILVGGVDELTPELSELLKQLADKLGAQLPQLGQGSAFFNVSQSPNEETIAKVNLIETRQHFDGDFISTIGLDLSRYDLILNGGFNENLFPKEASVINFKEYCGEYFTAPAFASYLALQAIEGKLANMKNVSRVIVLNKFGNNYGAIGLERFDL
;
A
#
# COMPACT_ATOMS: atom_id res chain seq x y z
N MET A 1 -10.88 11.95 8.92
CA MET A 1 -10.91 11.11 7.70
C MET A 1 -11.53 9.76 8.00
N TYR A 2 -12.53 9.36 7.23
CA TYR A 2 -13.18 8.04 7.29
C TYR A 2 -12.71 7.17 6.13
N ILE A 3 -12.63 5.87 6.32
CA ILE A 3 -12.28 4.88 5.30
C ILE A 3 -13.48 3.97 5.06
N GLY A 4 -13.88 3.86 3.81
CA GLY A 4 -14.88 2.90 3.37
C GLY A 4 -14.25 1.76 2.60
N LYS A 5 -14.77 1.52 1.40
CA LYS A 5 -14.34 0.42 0.53
C LYS A 5 -12.83 0.43 0.29
N SER A 6 -12.24 -0.76 0.31
CA SER A 6 -10.82 -1.01 0.03
C SER A 6 -10.66 -2.16 -0.95
N ALA A 7 -9.51 -2.21 -1.63
CA ALA A 7 -9.13 -3.32 -2.49
C ALA A 7 -7.62 -3.54 -2.42
N CYS A 8 -7.19 -4.79 -2.52
CA CYS A 8 -5.80 -5.17 -2.39
C CYS A 8 -5.41 -6.25 -3.41
N ILE A 9 -4.19 -6.17 -3.93
CA ILE A 9 -3.49 -7.26 -4.60
C ILE A 9 -2.23 -7.56 -3.79
N SER A 10 -2.07 -8.82 -3.40
CA SER A 10 -0.99 -9.31 -2.54
C SER A 10 -0.71 -10.79 -2.80
N TYR A 11 0.17 -11.40 -2.01
CA TYR A 11 0.36 -12.85 -1.98
C TYR A 11 -0.81 -13.61 -1.32
N GLN A 12 -1.73 -12.91 -0.67
CA GLN A 12 -2.91 -13.47 -0.01
C GLN A 12 -4.12 -13.40 -0.94
N ASN A 13 -5.10 -14.30 -0.75
CA ASN A 13 -6.32 -14.32 -1.56
C ASN A 13 -7.29 -13.20 -1.16
N THR A 14 -6.96 -11.97 -1.54
CA THR A 14 -7.71 -10.75 -1.21
C THR A 14 -8.84 -10.43 -2.19
N ILE A 15 -9.12 -11.34 -3.14
CA ILE A 15 -10.11 -11.16 -4.21
C ILE A 15 -11.37 -12.01 -3.96
N ALA A 16 -11.27 -13.06 -3.14
CA ALA A 16 -12.40 -13.91 -2.80
C ALA A 16 -13.37 -13.20 -1.83
N ASP A 17 -14.67 -13.51 -1.94
CA ASP A 17 -15.72 -13.05 -1.02
C ASP A 17 -15.74 -13.82 0.31
N GLU A 18 -14.82 -14.77 0.50
CA GLU A 18 -14.70 -15.59 1.70
C GLU A 18 -13.89 -14.90 2.80
N ALA A 19 -13.87 -15.50 4.00
CA ALA A 19 -13.01 -15.02 5.06
C ALA A 19 -11.53 -15.09 4.63
N LEU A 20 -10.77 -14.02 4.88
CA LEU A 20 -9.38 -13.93 4.53
C LEU A 20 -8.54 -14.80 5.48
N GLU A 21 -8.11 -15.95 4.99
CA GLU A 21 -7.14 -16.81 5.64
C GLU A 21 -5.72 -16.42 5.24
N LEU A 22 -4.89 -16.11 6.23
CA LEU A 22 -3.52 -15.69 6.01
C LEU A 22 -2.57 -16.88 5.99
N LEU A 23 -1.84 -17.05 4.88
CA LEU A 23 -0.77 -18.03 4.72
C LEU A 23 0.58 -17.29 4.70
N PRO A 24 1.51 -17.55 5.65
CA PRO A 24 2.83 -16.95 5.60
C PRO A 24 3.55 -17.27 4.29
N ILE A 25 4.23 -16.29 3.69
CA ILE A 25 4.94 -16.44 2.41
C ILE A 25 5.94 -17.60 2.46
N SER A 26 6.59 -17.81 3.61
CA SER A 26 7.54 -18.91 3.83
C SER A 26 6.94 -20.31 3.72
N LYS A 27 5.60 -20.42 3.73
CA LYS A 27 4.86 -21.68 3.59
C LYS A 27 4.17 -21.83 2.23
N MET A 28 4.34 -20.87 1.32
CA MET A 28 3.75 -20.93 -0.02
C MET A 28 4.59 -21.82 -0.94
N GLU A 29 3.92 -22.60 -1.79
CA GLU A 29 4.59 -23.39 -2.84
C GLU A 29 5.14 -22.49 -3.95
N GLU A 30 4.39 -21.45 -4.32
CA GLU A 30 4.78 -20.45 -5.31
C GLU A 30 4.63 -19.05 -4.72
N VAL A 31 5.74 -18.29 -4.66
CA VAL A 31 5.77 -16.95 -4.08
C VAL A 31 5.51 -15.91 -5.16
N THR A 32 4.25 -15.80 -5.55
CA THR A 32 3.75 -14.81 -6.52
C THR A 32 2.53 -14.10 -5.97
N VAL A 33 2.29 -12.86 -6.41
CA VAL A 33 1.05 -12.16 -6.05
C VAL A 33 -0.13 -12.85 -6.74
N ILE A 34 -1.25 -12.96 -6.03
CA ILE A 34 -2.48 -13.53 -6.56
C ILE A 34 -3.14 -12.47 -7.43
N GLU A 35 -2.98 -12.60 -8.75
CA GLU A 35 -3.51 -11.64 -9.71
C GLU A 35 -4.98 -11.96 -10.06
N PRO A 36 -5.88 -10.95 -10.04
CA PRO A 36 -7.23 -11.10 -10.53
C PRO A 36 -7.27 -11.09 -12.07
N SER A 37 -8.45 -11.39 -12.63
CA SER A 37 -8.71 -11.13 -14.05
C SER A 37 -8.75 -9.62 -14.32
N TYR A 38 -7.61 -9.03 -14.70
CA TYR A 38 -7.53 -7.60 -15.01
C TYR A 38 -8.48 -7.14 -16.14
N LYS A 39 -8.91 -8.08 -17.01
CA LYS A 39 -9.77 -7.80 -18.17
C LYS A 39 -11.18 -7.34 -17.78
N GLU A 40 -11.60 -7.61 -16.55
CA GLU A 40 -12.91 -7.20 -16.03
C GLU A 40 -13.01 -5.68 -15.86
N LEU A 41 -11.89 -5.02 -15.55
CA LEU A 41 -11.84 -3.58 -15.25
C LEU A 41 -11.03 -2.78 -16.27
N ILE A 42 -10.10 -3.42 -16.99
CA ILE A 42 -9.17 -2.73 -17.89
C ILE A 42 -9.23 -3.35 -19.28
N LYS A 43 -9.42 -2.51 -20.30
CA LYS A 43 -9.51 -2.94 -21.71
C LYS A 43 -8.21 -3.67 -22.14
N PRO A 44 -8.30 -4.79 -22.89
CA PRO A 44 -7.13 -5.56 -23.31
C PRO A 44 -6.04 -4.75 -24.05
N ALA A 45 -6.45 -3.73 -24.83
CA ALA A 45 -5.51 -2.87 -25.54
C ALA A 45 -4.60 -2.06 -24.59
N LEU A 46 -5.15 -1.63 -23.45
CA LEU A 46 -4.40 -0.90 -22.42
C LEU A 46 -3.51 -1.85 -21.62
N LEU A 47 -4.04 -3.03 -21.25
CA LEU A 47 -3.28 -4.04 -20.49
C LEU A 47 -1.97 -4.47 -21.18
N ARG A 48 -1.95 -4.54 -22.51
CA ARG A 48 -0.72 -4.88 -23.27
C ARG A 48 0.38 -3.84 -23.15
N ARG A 49 0.06 -2.62 -22.74
CA ARG A 49 1.00 -1.50 -22.60
C ARG A 49 1.35 -1.22 -21.14
N MET A 50 0.76 -1.93 -20.18
CA MET A 50 0.98 -1.71 -18.76
C MET A 50 1.99 -2.74 -18.23
N SER A 51 2.96 -2.25 -17.46
CA SER A 51 3.82 -3.08 -16.62
C SER A 51 3.03 -3.72 -15.48
N SER A 52 3.67 -4.64 -14.76
CA SER A 52 3.04 -5.36 -13.65
C SER A 52 2.55 -4.40 -12.56
N VAL A 53 3.38 -3.44 -12.14
CA VAL A 53 2.99 -2.42 -11.15
C VAL A 53 1.84 -1.54 -11.62
N LEU A 54 1.81 -1.16 -12.90
CA LEU A 54 0.72 -0.37 -13.48
C LEU A 54 -0.59 -1.17 -13.48
N LYS A 55 -0.55 -2.46 -13.84
CA LYS A 55 -1.74 -3.33 -13.78
C LYS A 55 -2.25 -3.48 -12.35
N MET A 56 -1.34 -3.76 -11.42
CA MET A 56 -1.67 -4.01 -10.03
C MET A 56 -2.24 -2.76 -9.34
N GLY A 57 -1.58 -1.61 -9.49
CA GLY A 57 -2.04 -0.32 -8.97
C GLY A 57 -3.39 0.10 -9.56
N THR A 58 -3.48 0.06 -10.89
CA THR A 58 -4.69 0.50 -11.60
C THR A 58 -5.89 -0.41 -11.32
N TYR A 59 -5.70 -1.73 -11.27
CA TYR A 59 -6.80 -2.65 -10.95
C TYR A 59 -7.30 -2.45 -9.53
N ALA A 60 -6.40 -2.41 -8.53
CA ALA A 60 -6.79 -2.23 -7.14
C ALA A 60 -7.57 -0.91 -6.94
N ALA A 61 -7.09 0.18 -7.53
CA ALA A 61 -7.80 1.46 -7.56
C ALA A 61 -9.20 1.35 -8.17
N MET A 62 -9.32 0.76 -9.37
CA MET A 62 -10.61 0.62 -10.05
C MET A 62 -11.57 -0.30 -9.27
N ASN A 63 -11.07 -1.39 -8.67
CA ASN A 63 -11.88 -2.31 -7.87
C ASN A 63 -12.41 -1.62 -6.60
N CYS A 64 -11.54 -0.87 -5.91
CA CYS A 64 -11.90 -0.01 -4.78
C CYS A 64 -13.04 0.96 -5.15
N LEU A 65 -12.97 1.59 -6.33
CA LEU A 65 -14.00 2.50 -6.85
C LEU A 65 -15.21 1.79 -7.50
N GLY A 66 -15.39 0.48 -7.27
CA GLY A 66 -16.53 -0.28 -7.80
C GLY A 66 -16.57 -0.37 -9.33
N GLY A 67 -15.41 -0.39 -9.97
CA GLY A 67 -15.26 -0.36 -11.42
C GLY A 67 -15.41 1.03 -12.03
N GLY A 68 -15.14 2.08 -11.26
CA GLY A 68 -15.30 3.49 -11.69
C GLY A 68 -16.72 4.03 -11.51
N LYS A 69 -17.53 3.38 -10.66
CA LYS A 69 -18.85 3.90 -10.26
C LYS A 69 -18.73 5.07 -9.28
N ILE A 70 -17.64 5.09 -8.52
CA ILE A 70 -17.27 6.18 -7.62
C ILE A 70 -16.26 7.05 -8.36
N ASP A 71 -16.55 8.35 -8.48
CA ASP A 71 -15.69 9.33 -9.13
C ASP A 71 -14.98 10.19 -8.07
N PRO A 72 -13.70 9.95 -7.74
CA PRO A 72 -13.03 10.57 -6.60
C PRO A 72 -12.59 12.01 -6.91
N GLU A 73 -12.69 12.92 -5.95
CA GLU A 73 -12.25 14.31 -6.10
C GLU A 73 -10.72 14.46 -6.12
N ALA A 74 -10.01 13.47 -5.61
CA ALA A 74 -8.56 13.38 -5.67
C ALA A 74 -8.07 11.93 -5.83
N ILE A 75 -6.92 11.78 -6.48
CA ILE A 75 -6.17 10.52 -6.59
C ILE A 75 -4.80 10.74 -5.97
N ILE A 76 -4.50 10.04 -4.87
CA ILE A 76 -3.24 10.17 -4.14
C ILE A 76 -2.57 8.80 -4.03
N VAL A 77 -1.39 8.66 -4.60
CA VAL A 77 -0.69 7.36 -4.68
C VAL A 77 0.65 7.44 -3.95
N GLY A 78 0.87 6.58 -2.98
CA GLY A 78 2.18 6.33 -2.39
C GLY A 78 2.93 5.24 -3.17
N THR A 79 4.21 5.45 -3.44
CA THR A 79 5.12 4.43 -3.97
C THR A 79 6.55 4.72 -3.50
N GLY A 80 7.35 3.69 -3.26
CA GLY A 80 8.76 3.88 -2.90
C GLY A 80 9.63 4.19 -4.12
N LEU A 81 9.52 3.36 -5.15
CA LEU A 81 10.39 3.41 -6.34
C LEU A 81 9.63 3.59 -7.67
N GLY A 82 8.30 3.71 -7.62
CA GLY A 82 7.48 3.89 -8.81
C GLY A 82 7.58 2.71 -9.78
N CYS A 83 7.62 3.02 -11.08
CA CYS A 83 7.75 2.03 -12.15
C CYS A 83 9.23 1.69 -12.39
N VAL A 84 9.89 1.14 -11.37
CA VAL A 84 11.34 0.86 -11.40
C VAL A 84 11.72 -0.15 -12.47
N ARG A 85 10.88 -1.15 -12.75
CA ARG A 85 11.11 -2.12 -13.84
C ARG A 85 11.15 -1.43 -15.20
N ASP A 86 10.19 -0.53 -15.44
CA ASP A 86 10.12 0.23 -16.69
C ASP A 86 11.27 1.23 -16.79
N THR A 87 11.68 1.83 -15.66
CA THR A 87 12.87 2.69 -15.58
C THR A 87 14.13 1.93 -15.97
N ILE A 88 14.37 0.76 -15.41
CA ILE A 88 15.54 -0.08 -15.73
C ILE A 88 15.50 -0.48 -17.22
N SER A 89 14.35 -0.91 -17.71
CA SER A 89 14.16 -1.26 -19.13
C SER A 89 14.48 -0.08 -20.05
N PHE A 90 13.96 1.11 -19.74
CA PHE A 90 14.20 2.34 -20.48
C PHE A 90 15.69 2.71 -20.52
N LEU A 91 16.37 2.67 -19.37
CA LEU A 91 17.80 2.98 -19.28
C LEU A 91 18.66 1.97 -20.07
N ASN A 92 18.36 0.68 -19.96
CA ASN A 92 19.06 -0.36 -20.72
C ASN A 92 18.87 -0.18 -22.23
N GLN A 93 17.66 0.13 -22.68
CA GLN A 93 17.41 0.44 -24.09
C GLN A 93 18.14 1.71 -24.54
N SER A 94 18.31 2.70 -23.66
CA SER A 94 19.04 3.93 -23.98
C SER A 94 20.50 3.63 -24.28
N ILE A 95 21.12 2.76 -23.46
CA ILE A 95 22.50 2.31 -23.65
C ILE A 95 22.62 1.45 -24.93
N ILE A 96 21.74 0.47 -25.12
CA ILE A 96 21.80 -0.47 -26.25
C ILE A 96 21.63 0.27 -27.59
N ASN A 97 20.77 1.28 -27.63
CA ASN A 97 20.45 2.02 -28.85
C ASN A 97 21.30 3.29 -29.03
N ASP A 98 22.35 3.50 -28.21
CA ASP A 98 23.20 4.70 -28.25
C ASP A 98 22.37 6.00 -28.25
N GLU A 99 21.28 6.00 -27.46
CA GLU A 99 20.30 7.09 -27.34
C GLU A 99 19.54 7.46 -28.64
N GLN A 100 19.66 6.70 -29.73
CA GLN A 100 19.11 7.09 -31.04
C GLN A 100 17.62 6.75 -31.25
N THR A 101 17.17 5.56 -30.84
CA THR A 101 15.81 5.07 -31.16
C THR A 101 15.06 4.59 -29.91
N LEU A 102 14.66 5.55 -29.06
CA LEU A 102 13.85 5.28 -27.88
C LEU A 102 12.37 5.58 -28.15
N ALA A 103 11.49 4.66 -27.73
CA ALA A 103 10.06 4.89 -27.80
C ALA A 103 9.63 5.94 -26.75
N PRO A 104 8.96 7.06 -27.14
CA PRO A 104 8.56 8.10 -26.18
C PRO A 104 7.65 7.60 -25.05
N THR A 105 6.86 6.57 -25.33
CA THR A 105 5.96 5.96 -24.34
C THR A 105 6.70 5.24 -23.22
N ALA A 106 7.91 4.74 -23.46
CA ALA A 106 8.69 4.04 -22.44
C ALA A 106 9.05 4.98 -21.27
N PHE A 107 9.43 6.22 -21.58
CA PHE A 107 9.71 7.24 -20.56
C PHE A 107 8.45 7.64 -19.78
N ILE A 108 7.33 7.86 -20.47
CA ILE A 108 6.06 8.28 -19.83
C ILE A 108 5.54 7.20 -18.84
N GLN A 109 5.87 5.94 -19.08
CA GLN A 109 5.45 4.83 -18.24
C GLN A 109 6.44 4.50 -17.12
N SER A 110 7.69 5.00 -17.19
CA SER A 110 8.72 4.70 -16.19
C SER A 110 8.69 5.62 -14.96
N THR A 111 7.98 6.75 -15.04
CA THR A 111 7.94 7.74 -13.96
C THR A 111 7.06 7.29 -12.79
N HIS A 112 7.34 7.79 -11.58
CA HIS A 112 6.59 7.42 -10.36
C HIS A 112 5.09 7.76 -10.45
N ASN A 113 4.75 8.89 -11.07
CA ASN A 113 3.39 9.38 -11.23
C ASN A 113 2.58 8.63 -12.30
N SER A 114 3.19 7.69 -13.03
CA SER A 114 2.51 6.95 -14.10
C SER A 114 1.32 6.16 -13.56
N ILE A 115 1.38 5.65 -12.32
CA ILE A 115 0.27 4.88 -11.71
C ILE A 115 -0.95 5.78 -11.49
N GLY A 116 -0.78 6.91 -10.78
CA GLY A 116 -1.85 7.89 -10.58
C GLY A 116 -2.39 8.44 -11.90
N GLY A 117 -1.51 8.66 -12.89
CA GLY A 117 -1.89 9.08 -14.24
C GLY A 117 -2.73 8.04 -14.98
N GLN A 118 -2.40 6.74 -14.89
CA GLN A 118 -3.19 5.68 -15.53
C GLN A 118 -4.59 5.56 -14.90
N ILE A 119 -4.69 5.68 -13.58
CA ILE A 119 -5.99 5.68 -12.87
C ILE A 119 -6.84 6.85 -13.36
N ALA A 120 -6.27 8.06 -13.40
CA ALA A 120 -6.97 9.25 -13.90
C ALA A 120 -7.42 9.12 -15.36
N LEU A 121 -6.57 8.56 -16.23
CA LEU A 121 -6.91 8.34 -17.65
C LEU A 121 -8.07 7.34 -17.82
N LEU A 122 -8.13 6.28 -17.01
CA LEU A 122 -9.23 5.33 -17.05
C LEU A 122 -10.56 5.94 -16.58
N LEU A 123 -10.50 6.76 -15.53
CA LEU A 123 -11.66 7.43 -14.95
C LEU A 123 -12.09 8.68 -15.73
N GLN A 124 -11.25 9.18 -16.65
CA GLN A 124 -11.36 10.52 -17.23
C GLN A 124 -11.43 11.61 -16.14
N ASN A 125 -10.59 11.44 -15.11
CA ASN A 125 -10.51 12.33 -13.96
C ASN A 125 -9.45 13.41 -14.19
N TYR A 126 -9.82 14.68 -14.02
CA TYR A 126 -8.95 15.84 -14.24
C TYR A 126 -8.70 16.65 -12.95
N ARG A 127 -9.01 16.07 -11.79
CA ARG A 127 -8.92 16.76 -10.49
C ARG A 127 -7.56 16.50 -9.85
N TYR A 128 -7.43 16.76 -8.55
CA TYR A 128 -6.16 16.65 -7.84
C TYR A 128 -5.57 15.25 -7.99
N ASN A 129 -4.31 15.18 -8.46
CA ASN A 129 -3.61 13.93 -8.66
C ASN A 129 -2.17 14.09 -8.20
N MET A 130 -1.80 13.36 -7.15
CA MET A 130 -0.50 13.48 -6.51
C MET A 130 0.12 12.11 -6.27
N THR A 131 1.45 12.04 -6.38
CA THR A 131 2.22 10.83 -6.08
C THR A 131 3.27 11.13 -5.01
N MET A 132 3.19 10.40 -3.91
CA MET A 132 4.10 10.46 -2.76
C MET A 132 5.23 9.46 -2.93
N VAL A 133 6.47 9.93 -2.77
CA VAL A 133 7.72 9.21 -3.07
C VAL A 133 8.75 9.32 -1.92
N GLN A 134 8.28 9.27 -0.68
CA GLN A 134 9.08 9.31 0.54
C GLN A 134 9.50 7.90 0.99
N ASN A 135 9.95 7.06 0.06
CA ASN A 135 10.38 5.68 0.31
C ASN A 135 9.35 4.90 1.17
N SER A 136 9.76 4.37 2.33
CA SER A 136 8.97 3.47 3.15
C SER A 136 7.91 4.16 4.00
N VAL A 137 7.74 5.48 3.84
CA VAL A 137 6.65 6.25 4.45
C VAL A 137 5.75 6.91 3.39
N SER A 138 5.90 6.55 2.11
CA SER A 138 5.12 7.13 1.02
C SER A 138 3.61 6.94 1.20
N PHE A 139 3.17 5.82 1.78
CA PHE A 139 1.74 5.57 2.02
C PHE A 139 1.20 6.43 3.17
N GLU A 140 1.94 6.56 4.27
CA GLU A 140 1.61 7.45 5.37
C GLU A 140 1.53 8.91 4.90
N MET A 141 2.46 9.35 4.03
CA MET A 141 2.40 10.68 3.41
C MET A 141 1.18 10.85 2.50
N ALA A 142 0.78 9.80 1.77
CA ALA A 142 -0.42 9.82 0.94
C ALA A 142 -1.69 9.95 1.80
N LEU A 143 -1.76 9.28 2.95
CA LEU A 143 -2.85 9.42 3.91
C LEU A 143 -2.89 10.81 4.55
N LEU A 144 -1.73 11.38 4.90
CA LEU A 144 -1.64 12.74 5.43
C LEU A 144 -2.12 13.79 4.42
N ASP A 145 -1.72 13.67 3.15
CA ASP A 145 -2.23 14.57 2.10
C ASP A 145 -3.74 14.37 1.90
N ALA A 146 -4.24 13.12 1.86
CA ALA A 146 -5.68 12.88 1.80
C ALA A 146 -6.42 13.55 2.98
N GLN A 147 -5.88 13.47 4.19
CA GLN A 147 -6.46 14.14 5.35
C GLN A 147 -6.48 15.67 5.17
N LEU A 148 -5.38 16.27 4.71
CA LEU A 148 -5.31 17.71 4.44
C LEU A 148 -6.30 18.15 3.36
N GLN A 149 -6.43 17.40 2.27
CA GLN A 149 -7.38 17.68 1.19
C GLN A 149 -8.84 17.60 1.67
N LEU A 150 -9.18 16.66 2.55
CA LEU A 150 -10.52 16.55 3.15
C LEU A 150 -10.81 17.70 4.15
N GLU A 151 -9.81 18.14 4.92
CA GLU A 151 -10.00 19.10 6.01
C GLU A 151 -9.88 20.56 5.55
N ILE A 152 -8.95 20.86 4.63
CA ILE A 152 -8.62 22.23 4.19
C ILE A 152 -9.36 22.57 2.90
N GLU A 153 -9.27 21.71 1.89
CA GLU A 153 -9.89 21.95 0.57
C GLU A 153 -11.35 21.47 0.49
N ASN A 154 -11.86 20.91 1.60
CA ASN A 154 -13.24 20.45 1.75
C ASN A 154 -13.69 19.46 0.65
N LEU A 155 -12.78 18.58 0.22
CA LEU A 155 -13.12 17.44 -0.62
C LEU A 155 -13.92 16.42 0.20
N HIS A 156 -14.79 15.66 -0.46
CA HIS A 156 -15.71 14.71 0.16
C HIS A 156 -15.26 13.27 -0.04
N HIS A 157 -14.68 12.94 -1.20
CA HIS A 157 -14.24 11.58 -1.54
C HIS A 157 -12.88 11.58 -2.24
N ILE A 158 -11.93 10.82 -1.70
CA ILE A 158 -10.57 10.72 -2.22
C ILE A 158 -10.21 9.25 -2.39
N LEU A 159 -9.59 8.92 -3.52
CA LEU A 159 -8.90 7.65 -3.69
C LEU A 159 -7.46 7.80 -3.19
N VAL A 160 -7.09 7.02 -2.18
CA VAL A 160 -5.71 6.98 -1.66
C VAL A 160 -5.19 5.54 -1.64
N GLY A 161 -3.92 5.32 -1.95
CA GLY A 161 -3.37 3.98 -1.95
C GLY A 161 -1.85 3.93 -1.92
N GLY A 162 -1.32 2.71 -1.76
CA GLY A 162 0.11 2.42 -1.79
C GLY A 162 0.39 1.27 -2.74
N VAL A 163 1.45 1.37 -3.53
CA VAL A 163 1.82 0.37 -4.53
C VAL A 163 3.33 0.32 -4.76
N ASP A 164 3.88 -0.90 -4.76
CA ASP A 164 5.26 -1.17 -5.14
C ASP A 164 5.37 -2.50 -5.89
N GLU A 165 6.40 -2.61 -6.71
CA GLU A 165 6.81 -3.86 -7.36
C GLU A 165 8.17 -4.35 -6.86
N LEU A 166 8.34 -5.67 -6.89
CA LEU A 166 9.61 -6.33 -6.72
C LEU A 166 10.18 -6.63 -8.10
N THR A 167 11.42 -6.24 -8.33
CA THR A 167 12.16 -6.58 -9.55
C THR A 167 13.32 -7.51 -9.24
N PRO A 168 13.73 -8.36 -10.18
CA PRO A 168 14.94 -9.18 -10.04
C PRO A 168 16.17 -8.32 -9.70
N GLU A 169 16.31 -7.15 -10.32
CA GLU A 169 17.43 -6.24 -10.11
C GLU A 169 17.42 -5.65 -8.70
N LEU A 170 16.25 -5.27 -8.17
CA LEU A 170 16.13 -4.78 -6.80
C LEU A 170 16.43 -5.89 -5.79
N SER A 171 15.94 -7.09 -6.04
CA SER A 171 16.20 -8.27 -5.19
C SER A 171 17.70 -8.58 -5.13
N GLU A 172 18.38 -8.58 -6.28
CA GLU A 172 19.82 -8.79 -6.36
C GLU A 172 20.60 -7.69 -5.64
N LEU A 173 20.24 -6.42 -5.86
CA LEU A 173 20.87 -5.28 -5.21
C LEU A 173 20.75 -5.37 -3.68
N LEU A 174 19.55 -5.63 -3.17
CA LEU A 174 19.30 -5.73 -1.73
C LEU A 174 20.05 -6.92 -1.12
N LYS A 175 20.13 -8.04 -1.82
CA LYS A 175 20.94 -9.20 -1.39
C LYS A 175 22.41 -8.84 -1.28
N GLN A 176 22.99 -8.19 -2.30
CA GLN A 176 24.39 -7.75 -2.26
C GLN A 176 24.65 -6.74 -1.12
N LEU A 177 23.70 -5.85 -0.87
CA LEU A 177 23.78 -4.89 0.23
C LEU A 177 23.74 -5.58 1.59
N ALA A 178 22.82 -6.54 1.77
CA ALA A 178 22.70 -7.33 2.99
C ALA A 178 23.99 -8.13 3.27
N ASP A 179 24.55 -8.78 2.26
CA ASP A 179 25.82 -9.52 2.35
C ASP A 179 26.98 -8.60 2.77
N LYS A 180 27.08 -7.40 2.16
CA LYS A 180 28.12 -6.40 2.50
C LYS A 180 27.99 -5.86 3.93
N LEU A 181 26.76 -5.73 4.43
CA LEU A 181 26.48 -5.20 5.76
C LEU A 181 26.44 -6.30 6.84
N GLY A 182 26.55 -7.58 6.47
CA GLY A 182 26.34 -8.70 7.39
C GLY A 182 24.92 -8.73 7.98
N ALA A 183 23.95 -8.21 7.24
CA ALA A 183 22.56 -8.12 7.67
C ALA A 183 21.74 -9.28 7.08
N GLN A 184 20.70 -9.71 7.80
CA GLN A 184 19.74 -10.67 7.26
C GLN A 184 18.79 -9.94 6.30
N LEU A 185 18.71 -10.40 5.05
CA LEU A 185 17.74 -9.90 4.09
C LEU A 185 16.33 -10.36 4.52
N PRO A 186 15.37 -9.44 4.74
CA PRO A 186 13.99 -9.82 5.01
C PRO A 186 13.37 -10.50 3.77
N GLN A 187 12.28 -11.23 3.96
CA GLN A 187 11.48 -11.71 2.84
C GLN A 187 10.94 -10.51 2.06
N LEU A 188 11.46 -10.30 0.85
CA LEU A 188 11.02 -9.20 0.00
C LEU A 188 9.62 -9.47 -0.55
N GLY A 189 8.86 -8.40 -0.74
CA GLY A 189 7.48 -8.44 -1.20
C GLY A 189 7.18 -7.40 -2.26
N GLN A 190 5.93 -7.40 -2.69
CA GLN A 190 5.30 -6.39 -3.53
C GLN A 190 3.79 -6.44 -3.31
N GLY A 191 3.10 -5.38 -3.69
CA GLY A 191 1.65 -5.34 -3.52
C GLY A 191 1.06 -3.98 -3.86
N SER A 192 -0.27 -3.93 -3.83
CA SER A 192 -1.05 -2.72 -4.03
C SER A 192 -2.27 -2.75 -3.14
N ALA A 193 -2.55 -1.67 -2.41
CA ALA A 193 -3.80 -1.50 -1.69
C ALA A 193 -4.30 -0.06 -1.83
N PHE A 194 -5.60 0.06 -2.11
CA PHE A 194 -6.30 1.33 -2.33
C PHE A 194 -7.55 1.42 -1.46
N PHE A 195 -7.88 2.65 -1.08
CA PHE A 195 -8.92 2.99 -0.12
C PHE A 195 -9.72 4.19 -0.65
N ASN A 196 -11.04 4.08 -0.57
CA ASN A 196 -11.95 5.20 -0.74
C ASN A 196 -12.12 5.87 0.62
N VAL A 197 -11.64 7.11 0.75
CA VAL A 197 -11.70 7.86 2.00
C VAL A 197 -12.60 9.07 1.87
N SER A 198 -13.28 9.43 2.95
CA SER A 198 -14.26 10.51 2.96
C SER A 198 -14.13 11.43 4.17
N GLN A 199 -14.66 12.65 4.01
CA GLN A 199 -14.70 13.65 5.08
C GLN A 199 -15.68 13.25 6.18
N SER A 200 -16.83 12.71 5.79
CA SER A 200 -17.94 12.28 6.66
C SER A 200 -18.24 10.79 6.47
N PRO A 201 -18.80 10.11 7.48
CA PRO A 201 -19.21 8.71 7.34
C PRO A 201 -20.38 8.58 6.35
N ASN A 202 -20.45 7.45 5.67
CA ASN A 202 -21.46 7.06 4.70
C ASN A 202 -21.76 5.56 4.81
N GLU A 203 -22.64 5.04 3.96
CA GLU A 203 -23.09 3.63 3.98
C GLU A 203 -21.96 2.60 3.79
N GLU A 204 -20.86 2.99 3.14
CA GLU A 204 -19.71 2.11 2.89
C GLU A 204 -18.61 2.27 3.94
N THR A 205 -18.80 3.14 4.94
CA THR A 205 -17.75 3.45 5.93
C THR A 205 -17.53 2.26 6.87
N ILE A 206 -16.26 1.89 7.04
CA ILE A 206 -15.81 0.79 7.91
C ILE A 206 -15.11 1.34 9.14
N ALA A 207 -14.21 2.30 8.95
CA ALA A 207 -13.35 2.81 10.00
C ALA A 207 -13.12 4.32 9.89
N LYS A 208 -12.65 4.91 10.98
CA LYS A 208 -12.10 6.25 11.06
C LYS A 208 -10.60 6.14 11.28
N VAL A 209 -9.82 6.95 10.57
CA VAL A 209 -8.40 7.12 10.87
C VAL A 209 -8.29 8.14 12.00
N ASN A 210 -7.72 7.71 13.14
CA ASN A 210 -7.56 8.54 14.33
C ASN A 210 -6.10 8.92 14.61
N LEU A 211 -5.14 8.29 13.93
CA LEU A 211 -3.72 8.56 14.06
C LEU A 211 -3.02 8.30 12.73
N ILE A 212 -2.19 9.25 12.30
CA ILE A 212 -1.18 9.04 11.25
C ILE A 212 0.09 9.72 11.75
N GLU A 213 1.10 8.93 12.11
CA GLU A 213 2.39 9.44 12.58
C GLU A 213 3.51 8.77 11.80
N THR A 214 4.53 9.54 11.45
CA THR A 214 5.67 9.02 10.71
C THR A 214 6.95 9.80 11.03
N ARG A 215 8.09 9.10 11.00
CA ARG A 215 9.42 9.70 11.13
C ARG A 215 10.36 9.05 10.13
N GLN A 216 11.15 9.87 9.44
CA GLN A 216 12.19 9.41 8.51
C GLN A 216 13.56 9.65 9.11
N HIS A 217 14.49 8.73 8.85
CA HIS A 217 15.87 8.80 9.36
C HIS A 217 15.94 9.06 10.88
N PHE A 218 15.00 8.48 11.62
CA PHE A 218 14.85 8.71 13.03
C PHE A 218 15.64 7.67 13.83
N ASP A 219 16.36 8.14 14.84
CA ASP A 219 17.11 7.30 15.76
C ASP A 219 16.58 7.55 17.17
N GLY A 220 15.72 6.64 17.62
CA GLY A 220 15.03 6.76 18.90
C GLY A 220 13.89 5.75 19.05
N ASP A 221 13.28 5.74 20.23
CA ASP A 221 12.09 4.93 20.50
C ASP A 221 10.85 5.66 19.97
N PHE A 222 10.41 5.26 18.77
CA PHE A 222 9.28 5.86 18.07
C PHE A 222 7.97 5.79 18.87
N ILE A 223 7.67 4.65 19.50
CA ILE A 223 6.41 4.41 20.23
C ILE A 223 6.34 5.36 21.44
N SER A 224 7.42 5.45 22.21
CA SER A 224 7.50 6.36 23.35
C SER A 224 7.47 7.83 22.90
N THR A 225 8.13 8.17 21.78
CA THR A 225 8.23 9.55 21.27
C THR A 225 6.87 10.12 20.89
N ILE A 226 6.00 9.30 20.28
CA ILE A 226 4.64 9.73 19.91
C ILE A 226 3.62 9.52 21.06
N GLY A 227 4.06 8.99 22.21
CA GLY A 227 3.21 8.76 23.37
C GLY A 227 2.10 7.73 23.12
N LEU A 228 2.38 6.69 22.33
CA LEU A 228 1.37 5.72 21.91
C LEU A 228 1.08 4.71 23.02
N ASP A 229 -0.16 4.71 23.51
CA ASP A 229 -0.68 3.71 24.45
C ASP A 229 -1.26 2.51 23.68
N LEU A 230 -0.42 1.48 23.52
CA LEU A 230 -0.77 0.26 22.79
C LEU A 230 -1.87 -0.57 23.46
N SER A 231 -2.16 -0.35 24.74
CA SER A 231 -3.20 -1.09 25.45
C SER A 231 -4.63 -0.76 24.99
N ARG A 232 -4.78 0.31 24.19
CA ARG A 232 -6.07 0.76 23.64
C ARG A 232 -6.51 0.05 22.37
N TYR A 233 -5.62 -0.73 21.75
CA TYR A 233 -5.87 -1.39 20.47
C TYR A 233 -6.10 -2.88 20.68
N ASP A 234 -7.14 -3.42 20.03
CA ASP A 234 -7.48 -4.84 20.09
C ASP A 234 -6.52 -5.68 19.24
N LEU A 235 -5.98 -5.06 18.18
CA LEU A 235 -5.05 -5.69 17.24
C LEU A 235 -3.88 -4.76 16.90
N ILE A 236 -2.67 -5.30 16.98
CA ILE A 236 -1.43 -4.68 16.53
C ILE A 236 -0.98 -5.39 15.25
N LEU A 237 -0.97 -4.66 14.14
CA LEU A 237 -0.36 -5.11 12.89
C LEU A 237 1.10 -4.64 12.88
N ASN A 238 2.01 -5.55 13.24
CA ASN A 238 3.43 -5.27 13.44
C ASN A 238 4.24 -5.49 12.15
N GLY A 239 5.06 -4.50 11.80
CA GLY A 239 5.91 -4.47 10.63
C GLY A 239 7.39 -4.30 10.97
N GLY A 240 7.85 -4.85 12.09
CA GLY A 240 9.29 -4.88 12.43
C GLY A 240 9.67 -4.23 13.76
N PHE A 241 8.72 -3.96 14.64
CA PHE A 241 9.00 -3.59 16.03
C PHE A 241 9.22 -4.84 16.89
N ASN A 242 9.94 -4.66 18.01
CA ASN A 242 10.18 -5.72 18.97
C ASN A 242 8.90 -6.02 19.76
N GLU A 243 8.41 -7.25 19.69
CA GLU A 243 7.18 -7.67 20.36
C GLU A 243 7.21 -7.54 21.89
N ASN A 244 8.40 -7.49 22.51
CA ASN A 244 8.54 -7.23 23.95
C ASN A 244 8.02 -5.85 24.37
N LEU A 245 7.83 -4.92 23.41
CA LEU A 245 7.23 -3.61 23.63
C LEU A 245 5.71 -3.66 23.73
N PHE A 246 5.09 -4.78 23.36
CA PHE A 246 3.64 -4.90 23.24
C PHE A 246 3.01 -5.46 24.53
N PRO A 247 1.75 -5.09 24.84
CA PRO A 247 1.03 -5.71 25.95
C PRO A 247 0.95 -7.23 25.77
N LYS A 248 1.14 -8.00 26.84
CA LYS A 248 1.17 -9.48 26.79
C LYS A 248 -0.12 -10.12 26.26
N GLU A 249 -1.25 -9.44 26.45
CA GLU A 249 -2.57 -9.90 26.02
C GLU A 249 -2.99 -9.32 24.66
N ALA A 250 -2.14 -8.50 24.03
CA ALA A 250 -2.45 -7.93 22.73
C ALA A 250 -2.45 -9.01 21.65
N SER A 251 -3.44 -8.95 20.75
CA SER A 251 -3.39 -9.74 19.52
C SER A 251 -2.43 -9.07 18.55
N VAL A 252 -1.40 -9.79 18.10
CA VAL A 252 -0.36 -9.26 17.23
C VAL A 252 -0.29 -10.10 15.95
N ILE A 253 -0.25 -9.42 14.80
CA ILE A 253 0.01 -10.05 13.50
C ILE A 253 1.23 -9.38 12.88
N ASN A 254 2.27 -10.16 12.60
CA ASN A 254 3.44 -9.69 11.87
C ASN A 254 3.13 -9.63 10.37
N PHE A 255 2.51 -8.55 9.91
CA PHE A 255 1.90 -8.49 8.57
C PHE A 255 2.90 -8.72 7.42
N LYS A 256 4.18 -8.40 7.63
CA LYS A 256 5.26 -8.63 6.64
C LYS A 256 5.54 -10.11 6.39
N GLU A 257 5.13 -11.02 7.27
CA GLU A 257 5.18 -12.46 6.99
C GLU A 257 4.22 -12.87 5.86
N TYR A 258 3.20 -12.06 5.58
CA TYR A 258 2.12 -12.36 4.63
C TYR A 258 2.20 -11.55 3.35
N CYS A 259 2.85 -10.38 3.37
CA CYS A 259 3.03 -9.55 2.17
C CYS A 259 4.49 -9.32 1.77
N GLY A 260 5.45 -9.71 2.61
CA GLY A 260 6.86 -9.38 2.43
C GLY A 260 7.16 -7.90 2.75
N GLU A 261 8.43 -7.57 2.71
CA GLU A 261 8.98 -6.23 2.93
C GLU A 261 8.99 -5.45 1.61
N TYR A 262 8.26 -4.35 1.56
CA TYR A 262 8.26 -3.35 0.47
C TYR A 262 7.85 -1.99 1.03
N PHE A 263 8.14 -0.91 0.29
CA PHE A 263 8.07 0.46 0.83
C PHE A 263 6.67 0.83 1.33
N THR A 264 5.62 0.49 0.59
CA THR A 264 4.22 0.75 0.97
C THR A 264 3.52 -0.46 1.59
N ALA A 265 4.24 -1.41 2.22
CA ALA A 265 3.65 -2.51 2.96
C ALA A 265 2.61 -2.10 4.05
N PRO A 266 2.69 -0.89 4.67
CA PRO A 266 1.61 -0.38 5.53
C PRO A 266 0.24 -0.29 4.86
N ALA A 267 0.18 -0.17 3.53
CA ALA A 267 -1.08 -0.17 2.79
C ALA A 267 -1.76 -1.54 2.86
N PHE A 268 -1.01 -2.64 2.70
CA PHE A 268 -1.54 -3.99 2.93
C PHE A 268 -1.98 -4.19 4.39
N ALA A 269 -1.18 -3.73 5.37
CA ALA A 269 -1.57 -3.80 6.77
C ALA A 269 -2.86 -3.02 7.04
N SER A 270 -3.03 -1.84 6.46
CA SER A 270 -4.26 -1.06 6.60
C SER A 270 -5.46 -1.76 5.96
N TYR A 271 -5.26 -2.48 4.85
CA TYR A 271 -6.29 -3.35 4.28
C TYR A 271 -6.66 -4.49 5.24
N LEU A 272 -5.68 -5.18 5.84
CA LEU A 272 -5.94 -6.21 6.86
C LEU A 272 -6.68 -5.65 8.07
N ALA A 273 -6.38 -4.43 8.49
CA ALA A 273 -7.07 -3.76 9.59
C ALA A 273 -8.58 -3.63 9.30
N LEU A 274 -8.95 -3.22 8.09
CA LEU A 274 -10.35 -3.16 7.67
C LEU A 274 -10.99 -4.55 7.63
N GLN A 275 -10.29 -5.55 7.08
CA GLN A 275 -10.80 -6.93 7.08
C GLN A 275 -11.03 -7.47 8.50
N ALA A 276 -10.17 -7.11 9.45
CA ALA A 276 -10.34 -7.46 10.85
C ALA A 276 -11.55 -6.77 11.50
N ILE A 277 -11.72 -5.46 11.25
CA ILE A 277 -12.84 -4.67 11.77
C ILE A 277 -14.18 -5.16 11.19
N GLU A 278 -14.22 -5.55 9.92
CA GLU A 278 -15.40 -6.15 9.28
C GLU A 278 -15.66 -7.61 9.70
N GLY A 279 -14.77 -8.22 10.50
CA GLY A 279 -14.87 -9.62 10.90
C GLY A 279 -14.63 -10.62 9.76
N LYS A 280 -13.99 -10.18 8.67
CA LYS A 280 -13.61 -10.99 7.50
C LYS A 280 -12.23 -11.63 7.65
N LEU A 281 -11.37 -11.13 8.53
CA LEU A 281 -10.09 -11.76 8.81
C LEU A 281 -10.28 -13.04 9.65
N ALA A 282 -9.85 -14.19 9.12
CA ALA A 282 -10.05 -15.47 9.78
C ALA A 282 -9.40 -15.50 11.17
N ASN A 283 -10.04 -16.21 12.11
CA ASN A 283 -9.61 -16.35 13.51
C ASN A 283 -9.56 -15.05 14.33
N MET A 284 -10.06 -13.93 13.80
CA MET A 284 -10.19 -12.67 14.54
C MET A 284 -11.66 -12.34 14.74
N LYS A 285 -12.05 -11.98 15.97
CA LYS A 285 -13.42 -11.60 16.32
C LYS A 285 -13.42 -10.36 17.19
N ASN A 286 -14.44 -9.52 17.03
CA ASN A 286 -14.68 -8.32 17.85
C ASN A 286 -13.54 -7.29 17.82
N VAL A 287 -12.83 -7.16 16.70
CA VAL A 287 -11.77 -6.15 16.53
C VAL A 287 -12.43 -4.80 16.23
N SER A 288 -12.12 -3.79 17.03
CA SER A 288 -12.70 -2.45 16.94
C SER A 288 -11.64 -1.38 16.75
N ARG A 289 -10.46 -1.56 17.36
CA ARG A 289 -9.33 -0.64 17.29
C ARG A 289 -8.10 -1.39 16.82
N VAL A 290 -7.52 -0.94 15.72
CA VAL A 290 -6.32 -1.52 15.11
C VAL A 290 -5.23 -0.46 15.02
N ILE A 291 -4.00 -0.84 15.36
CA ILE A 291 -2.81 -0.03 15.08
C ILE A 291 -1.93 -0.76 14.08
N VAL A 292 -1.62 -0.10 12.97
CA VAL A 292 -0.56 -0.50 12.05
C VAL A 292 0.72 0.16 12.50
N LEU A 293 1.76 -0.64 12.77
CA LEU A 293 3.10 -0.17 13.12
C LEU A 293 4.09 -0.68 12.08
N ASN A 294 4.72 0.21 11.32
CA ASN A 294 5.73 -0.17 10.34
C ASN A 294 7.10 0.39 10.67
N LYS A 295 8.11 -0.46 10.55
CA LYS A 295 9.52 -0.08 10.63
C LYS A 295 10.24 -0.62 9.41
N PHE A 296 10.86 0.27 8.64
CA PHE A 296 11.73 -0.10 7.53
C PHE A 296 13.03 0.70 7.67
N GLY A 297 14.11 0.03 8.10
CA GLY A 297 15.34 0.72 8.50
C GLY A 297 15.07 1.70 9.64
N ASN A 298 15.46 2.97 9.44
CA ASN A 298 15.23 4.08 10.38
C ASN A 298 14.01 4.93 10.02
N ASN A 299 13.08 4.37 9.24
CA ASN A 299 11.81 4.99 8.92
C ASN A 299 10.70 4.27 9.65
N TYR A 300 9.82 5.05 10.26
CA TYR A 300 8.78 4.58 11.16
C TYR A 300 7.42 5.15 10.74
N GLY A 301 6.38 4.35 10.86
CA GLY A 301 4.99 4.72 10.59
C GLY A 301 4.04 4.11 11.60
N ALA A 302 3.01 4.86 11.99
CA ALA A 302 1.89 4.43 12.80
C ALA A 302 0.58 4.92 12.19
N ILE A 303 -0.38 4.01 11.97
CA ILE A 303 -1.71 4.32 11.47
C ILE A 303 -2.74 3.69 12.41
N GLY A 304 -3.53 4.52 13.08
CA GLY A 304 -4.61 4.08 13.97
C GLY A 304 -5.95 4.07 13.24
N LEU A 305 -6.61 2.92 13.24
CA LEU A 305 -7.95 2.74 12.68
C LEU A 305 -8.91 2.29 13.78
N GLU A 306 -10.07 2.93 13.84
CA GLU A 306 -11.15 2.60 14.79
C GLU A 306 -12.45 2.40 14.02
N ARG A 307 -13.24 1.38 14.38
CA ARG A 307 -14.57 1.16 13.79
C ARG A 307 -15.40 2.44 13.91
N PHE A 308 -16.02 2.84 12.81
CA PHE A 308 -16.51 4.22 12.67
C PHE A 308 -17.69 4.61 13.58
N ASP A 309 -18.40 3.64 14.13
CA ASP A 309 -19.64 3.78 14.91
C ASP A 309 -19.43 3.61 16.43
N LEU A 310 -18.17 3.65 16.89
CA LEU A 310 -17.78 3.60 18.30
C LEU A 310 -17.68 4.98 18.96
#